data_AF-A0A351H6E7-F1
#
_entry.id   AF-A0A351H6E7-F1
#
_cell.length_a   1.000
_cell.length_b   1.000
_cell.length_c   1.000
_cell.angle_alpha   90.00
_cell.angle_beta   90.00
_cell.angle_gamma   90.00
#
_symmetry.space_group_name_H-M   'P 1'
#
loop_
_entity.id
_entity.type
_entity.pdbx_description
1 polymer ?
#
loop_
_entity_poly.entity_id
_entity_poly.type
_entity_poly.pdbx_seq_one_letter_code
_entity_poly.pdbx_strand_id
1 'polypeptide(L)'
;VKDTVKCVDKNGAVIKTLDRSGLFAVQTPQGVNVRDYKAAAEKAGEGLKEFTDDASVMEAAGYTVHITCGSYANIKITTREDIALAEYLLNGENKK
;
A
#
# COMPACT_ATOMS: atom_id res chain seq x y z
N VAL A 1 -0.79 -10.13 5.71
CA VAL A 1 -1.62 -9.15 6.47
C VAL A 1 -2.09 -9.76 7.79
N LYS A 2 -2.45 -8.94 8.81
CA LYS A 2 -2.94 -9.46 10.12
C LYS A 2 -4.40 -9.93 10.03
N ASP A 3 -5.21 -9.13 9.36
CA ASP A 3 -6.65 -9.33 9.25
C ASP A 3 -7.01 -10.47 8.30
N THR A 4 -8.18 -11.05 8.50
CA THR A 4 -8.78 -11.96 7.53
C THR A 4 -9.45 -11.13 6.44
N VAL A 5 -9.03 -11.29 5.19
CA VAL A 5 -9.56 -10.53 4.06
C VAL A 5 -10.61 -11.34 3.31
N LYS A 6 -11.79 -10.76 3.08
CA LYS A 6 -12.90 -11.34 2.31
C LYS A 6 -13.12 -10.51 1.04
N CYS A 7 -13.38 -11.18 -0.08
CA CYS A 7 -14.01 -10.54 -1.23
C CYS A 7 -15.53 -10.62 -1.04
N VAL A 8 -16.21 -9.49 -1.22
CA VAL A 8 -17.68 -9.39 -1.11
C VAL A 8 -18.26 -8.88 -2.42
N ASP A 9 -19.52 -9.22 -2.69
CA ASP A 9 -20.27 -8.64 -3.80
C ASP A 9 -20.87 -7.27 -3.44
N LYS A 10 -21.56 -6.64 -4.39
CA LYS A 10 -22.23 -5.34 -4.20
C LYS A 10 -23.33 -5.34 -3.14
N ASN A 11 -23.83 -6.50 -2.72
CA ASN A 11 -24.86 -6.64 -1.69
C ASN A 11 -24.25 -7.00 -0.33
N GLY A 12 -22.91 -7.11 -0.23
CA GLY A 12 -22.19 -7.48 0.99
C GLY A 12 -22.11 -8.98 1.24
N ALA A 13 -22.55 -9.83 0.31
CA ALA A 13 -22.41 -11.27 0.45
C ALA A 13 -20.96 -11.70 0.21
N VAL A 14 -20.44 -12.61 1.05
CA VAL A 14 -19.07 -13.11 0.92
C VAL A 14 -18.94 -14.00 -0.32
N ILE A 15 -18.04 -13.63 -1.24
CA ILE A 15 -17.69 -14.41 -2.43
C ILE A 15 -16.58 -15.40 -2.09
N LYS A 16 -15.50 -14.92 -1.45
CA LYS A 16 -14.35 -15.77 -1.06
C LYS A 16 -13.57 -15.19 0.10
N THR A 17 -12.85 -16.06 0.80
CA THR A 17 -11.80 -15.67 1.76
C THR A 17 -10.46 -15.77 1.06
N LEU A 18 -9.64 -14.72 1.13
CA LEU A 18 -8.30 -14.78 0.57
C LEU A 18 -7.34 -15.48 1.54
N ASP A 19 -6.41 -16.27 1.00
CA ASP A 19 -5.29 -16.77 1.79
C ASP A 19 -4.35 -15.61 2.12
N ARG A 20 -4.23 -15.30 3.41
CA ARG A 20 -3.44 -14.18 3.90
C ARG A 20 -1.92 -14.39 3.80
N SER A 21 -1.45 -15.62 3.53
CA SER A 21 -0.03 -15.96 3.47
C SER A 21 0.70 -15.21 2.35
N GLY A 22 0.02 -14.96 1.22
CA GLY A 22 0.54 -14.22 0.07
C GLY A 22 0.10 -12.76 0.01
N LEU A 23 -0.51 -12.21 1.07
CA LEU A 23 -1.03 -10.84 1.08
C LEU A 23 -0.15 -9.91 1.89
N PHE A 24 0.17 -8.76 1.31
CA PHE A 24 0.90 -7.68 1.97
C PHE A 24 0.10 -6.37 1.91
N ALA A 25 0.03 -5.65 3.03
CA ALA A 25 -0.53 -4.30 3.05
C ALA A 25 0.62 -3.34 2.76
N VAL A 26 0.65 -2.79 1.55
CA VAL A 26 1.73 -1.90 1.10
C VAL A 26 1.71 -0.57 1.85
N GLN A 27 2.89 -0.02 2.09
CA GLN A 27 3.13 1.25 2.76
C GLN A 27 4.08 2.10 1.90
N THR A 28 4.24 3.37 2.28
CA THR A 28 5.33 4.24 1.78
C THR A 28 6.46 4.26 2.81
N PRO A 29 7.71 4.61 2.46
CA PRO A 29 8.20 5.02 1.14
C PRO A 29 8.21 3.88 0.12
N GLN A 30 8.04 4.24 -1.15
CA GLN A 30 8.25 3.36 -2.29
C GLN A 30 9.49 3.86 -3.05
N GLY A 31 10.45 2.97 -3.32
CA GLY A 31 11.72 3.31 -3.96
C GLY A 31 11.76 2.83 -5.40
N VAL A 32 11.95 3.73 -6.35
CA VAL A 32 12.02 3.43 -7.79
C VAL A 32 13.18 4.18 -8.45
N ASN A 33 13.74 3.61 -9.52
CA ASN A 33 14.69 4.35 -10.34
C ASN A 33 13.97 5.47 -11.09
N VAL A 34 14.43 6.72 -10.93
CA VAL A 34 13.77 7.88 -11.52
C VAL A 34 13.67 7.83 -13.05
N ARG A 35 14.68 7.28 -13.74
CA ARG A 35 14.67 7.19 -15.20
C ARG A 35 13.60 6.20 -15.66
N ASP A 36 13.57 5.04 -15.02
CA ASP A 36 12.68 3.96 -15.39
C ASP A 36 11.22 4.31 -15.03
N TYR A 37 10.99 4.97 -13.89
CA TYR A 37 9.68 5.49 -13.52
C TYR A 37 9.16 6.54 -14.49
N LYS A 38 10.00 7.49 -14.92
CA LYS A 38 9.60 8.50 -15.92
C LYS A 38 9.16 7.84 -17.22
N ALA A 39 9.92 6.86 -17.71
CA ALA A 39 9.56 6.12 -18.91
C ALA A 39 8.25 5.31 -18.74
N ALA A 40 8.05 4.69 -17.58
CA ALA A 40 6.82 3.98 -17.24
C ALA A 40 5.61 4.91 -17.19
N ALA A 41 5.73 6.06 -16.52
CA ALA A 41 4.68 7.06 -16.39
C ALA A 41 4.32 7.71 -17.74
N GLU A 42 5.32 8.03 -18.57
CA GLU A 42 5.10 8.54 -19.92
C GLU A 42 4.34 7.54 -20.79
N LYS A 43 4.72 6.26 -20.73
CA LYS A 43 4.03 5.19 -21.44
C LYS A 43 2.58 5.00 -20.96
N ALA A 44 2.33 5.19 -19.67
CA ALA A 44 0.99 5.11 -19.09
C ALA A 44 0.08 6.27 -19.55
N GLY A 45 0.64 7.45 -19.82
CA GLY A 45 -0.10 8.61 -20.32
C GLY A 45 -1.29 8.97 -19.42
N GLU A 46 -2.49 9.07 -20.00
CA GLU A 46 -3.72 9.36 -19.25
C GLU A 46 -4.14 8.23 -18.29
N GLY A 47 -3.74 6.99 -18.59
CA GLY A 47 -3.98 5.82 -17.75
C GLY A 47 -3.23 5.85 -16.43
N LEU A 48 -2.28 6.78 -16.25
CA LEU A 48 -1.55 6.95 -14.99
C LEU A 48 -2.48 7.17 -13.79
N LYS A 49 -3.66 7.77 -14.01
CA LYS A 49 -4.67 8.06 -12.97
C LYS A 49 -5.36 6.82 -12.41
N GLU A 50 -5.25 5.67 -13.08
CA GLU A 50 -5.86 4.41 -12.66
C GLU A 50 -5.00 3.66 -11.64
N PHE A 51 -3.72 4.00 -11.55
CA PHE A 51 -2.79 3.41 -10.58
C PHE A 51 -2.95 4.05 -9.19
N THR A 52 -2.87 3.22 -8.16
CA THR A 52 -3.09 3.65 -6.77
C THR A 52 -1.80 4.01 -6.04
N ASP A 53 -0.64 3.61 -6.58
CA ASP A 53 0.69 3.88 -6.04
C ASP A 53 1.80 3.77 -7.11
N ASP A 54 3.05 4.09 -6.76
CA ASP A 54 4.17 4.07 -7.71
C ASP A 54 4.59 2.63 -8.08
N ALA A 55 4.42 1.69 -7.16
CA ALA A 55 4.69 0.27 -7.40
C ALA A 55 3.83 -0.27 -8.56
N SER A 56 2.53 0.02 -8.56
CA SER A 56 1.60 -0.44 -9.59
C SER A 56 1.88 0.16 -10.98
N VAL A 57 2.42 1.37 -11.05
CA VAL A 57 2.94 1.95 -12.30
C VAL A 57 4.11 1.10 -12.84
N MET A 58 5.03 0.71 -11.97
CA MET A 58 6.20 -0.09 -12.35
C MET A 58 5.83 -1.53 -12.73
N GLU A 59 4.88 -2.14 -12.01
CA GLU A 59 4.33 -3.47 -12.33
C GLU A 59 3.70 -3.47 -13.73
N ALA A 60 2.87 -2.46 -14.04
CA ALA A 60 2.24 -2.32 -15.35
C ALA A 60 3.26 -2.09 -16.49
N ALA A 61 4.39 -1.46 -16.18
CA ALA A 61 5.51 -1.30 -17.11
C ALA A 61 6.37 -2.58 -17.26
N GLY A 62 6.05 -3.66 -16.54
CA GLY A 62 6.70 -4.97 -16.64
C GLY A 62 7.88 -5.16 -15.71
N TYR A 63 8.11 -4.25 -14.76
CA TYR A 63 9.14 -4.41 -13.75
C TYR A 63 8.67 -5.35 -12.64
N THR A 64 9.61 -6.14 -12.11
CA THR A 64 9.37 -6.91 -10.87
C THR A 64 9.50 -5.98 -9.67
N VAL A 65 8.45 -5.88 -8.85
CA VAL A 65 8.47 -5.11 -7.60
C VAL A 65 8.68 -6.05 -6.43
N HIS A 66 9.55 -5.65 -5.50
CA HIS A 66 9.85 -6.40 -4.29
C HIS A 66 9.32 -5.71 -3.05
N ILE A 67 8.85 -6.49 -2.09
CA ILE A 67 8.38 -6.00 -0.79
C ILE A 67 9.54 -5.89 0.17
N THR A 68 9.61 -4.75 0.87
CA THR A 68 10.48 -4.57 2.05
C THR A 68 9.60 -4.50 3.30
N CYS A 69 10.01 -5.20 4.36
CA CYS A 69 9.28 -5.19 5.63
C CYS A 69 9.32 -3.80 6.26
N GLY A 70 8.15 -3.14 6.34
CA GLY A 70 7.95 -1.88 7.05
C GLY A 70 7.57 -2.07 8.52
N SER A 71 7.38 -0.95 9.22
CA SER A 71 6.87 -0.94 10.59
C SER A 71 5.34 -0.82 10.59
N TYR A 72 4.67 -1.55 11.48
CA TYR A 72 3.24 -1.35 11.73
C TYR A 72 2.93 0.03 12.33
N ALA A 73 3.92 0.72 12.88
CA ALA A 73 3.76 2.10 13.35
C ALA A 73 3.69 3.12 12.20
N ASN A 74 4.08 2.74 10.98
CA ASN A 74 4.01 3.59 9.80
C ASN A 74 2.57 3.60 9.23
N ILE A 75 1.66 4.15 10.01
CA ILE A 75 0.24 4.22 9.66
C ILE A 75 -0.02 5.35 8.67
N LYS A 76 -1.01 5.15 7.80
CA LYS A 76 -1.60 6.22 7.01
C LYS A 76 -2.69 6.87 7.85
N ILE A 77 -2.60 8.18 8.08
CA ILE A 77 -3.66 8.92 8.78
C ILE A 77 -4.78 9.18 7.77
N THR A 78 -5.93 8.54 7.98
CA THR A 78 -7.11 8.60 7.11
C THR A 78 -8.39 8.92 7.86
N THR A 79 -8.45 8.62 9.16
CA THR A 79 -9.58 8.93 10.04
C THR A 79 -9.15 9.80 11.22
N ARG A 80 -10.12 10.24 12.03
CA ARG A 80 -9.83 11.02 13.25
C ARG A 80 -9.18 10.16 14.32
N GLU A 81 -9.55 8.89 14.40
CA GLU A 81 -9.00 7.92 15.34
C GLU A 81 -7.51 7.66 15.08
N ASP A 82 -7.09 7.70 13.80
CA ASP A 82 -5.68 7.57 13.41
C ASP A 82 -4.79 8.66 14.04
N ILE A 83 -5.34 9.85 14.32
CA ILE A 83 -4.58 10.96 14.94
C ILE A 83 -4.16 10.59 16.36
N ALA A 84 -5.10 10.13 17.18
CA ALA A 84 -4.82 9.72 18.55
C ALA A 84 -3.83 8.55 18.59
N LEU A 85 -3.94 7.62 17.63
CA LEU A 85 -2.98 6.52 17.48
C LEU A 85 -1.59 7.03 17.09
N ALA A 86 -1.49 7.97 16.15
CA ALA A 86 -0.22 8.57 15.74
C ALA A 86 0.47 9.29 16.90
N GLU A 87 -0.27 10.09 17.68
CA GLU A 87 0.26 10.77 18.88
C GLU A 87 0.79 9.77 19.91
N TYR A 88 0.07 8.67 20.14
CA TYR A 88 0.53 7.62 21.03
C TYR A 88 1.82 6.97 20.54
N LEU A 89 1.90 6.62 19.25
CA LEU A 89 3.08 5.99 18.64
C LEU A 89 4.31 6.91 18.74
N LEU A 90 4.18 8.20 18.42
CA LEU A 90 5.28 9.18 18.51
C LEU A 90 5.78 9.36 19.95
N ASN A 91 4.88 9.40 20.93
CA ASN A 91 5.26 9.53 22.34
C ASN A 91 5.89 8.27 22.93
N GLY A 92 5.52 7.09 22.42
CA GLY A 92 6.14 5.82 22.79
C GLY A 92 7.59 5.68 22.29
N GLU A 93 7.90 6.27 21.14
CA GLU A 93 9.27 6.30 20.60
C GLU A 93 10.18 7.26 21.38
N ASN A 94 9.67 8.41 21.83
CA ASN A 94 10.42 9.39 22.63
C ASN A 94 10.78 8.93 24.07
N LYS A 95 10.29 7.77 24.51
CA LYS A 95 10.56 7.20 25.84
C LYS A 95 11.65 6.10 25.83
N LYS A 96 12.25 5.82 24.68
CA LYS A 96 13.45 4.97 24.55
C LYS A 96 14.71 5.82 24.47
#